data_AF-A0AAI8QH73-F1
#
_entry.id   AF-A0AAI8QH73-F1
#
_cell.length_a   1.000
_cell.length_b   1.000
_cell.length_c   1.000
_cell.angle_alpha   90.00
_cell.angle_beta   90.00
_cell.angle_gamma   90.00
#
_symmetry.space_group_name_H-M   'P 1'
#
loop_
_entity.id
_entity.type
_entity.pdbx_description
1 polymer ?
#
loop_
_entity_poly.entity_id
_entity_poly.type
_entity_poly.pdbx_seq_one_letter_code
_entity_poly.pdbx_strand_id
1 'polypeptide(L)'
;MIQLENKSIITPPPTYNYVALFLTLHCNLSCPYCINLNEANSSRKSVIRNHIEPEKWLDFIARLELYDKNGVWREDMPLTLQGGEPTTYKGFYTLVNGIPNKFKLDLLTNFMFNVDEFIDKIPASKFTRDAKYAAIRVSYHPGQNKIEDLIQKHHKMRDAGFYVGIYSVATPQNLAHIKEVQDICLKEGIDFRLKEYLGFDGKEWHGTYKYPEAISQNVNRFCECKTSELLIAPNGGVYRCHSDLYESRTPIGSILDPKFQIQDIYRPCFVYGHCNPCDIKVKTNRFQEFGHTSVDIKHIRDLTPLESNALANGDYGLGIEK
;
A
#
# COMPACT_ATOMS: atom_id res chain seq x y z
N MET A 1 37.05 -3.75 8.28
CA MET A 1 36.65 -3.86 6.87
C MET A 1 35.61 -4.97 6.79
N ILE A 2 34.34 -4.62 6.76
CA ILE A 2 33.24 -5.59 6.67
C ILE A 2 33.08 -5.92 5.18
N GLN A 3 33.20 -7.20 4.83
CA GLN A 3 32.92 -7.74 3.50
C GLN A 3 31.52 -7.29 3.05
N LEU A 4 31.47 -6.32 2.12
CA LEU A 4 30.31 -6.03 1.29
C LEU A 4 30.22 -7.14 0.22
N GLU A 5 29.96 -8.38 0.64
CA GLU A 5 29.83 -9.49 -0.29
C GLU A 5 28.45 -9.45 -0.99
N ASN A 6 28.49 -9.16 -2.30
CA ASN A 6 27.50 -9.49 -3.34
C ASN A 6 26.01 -9.25 -3.02
N LYS A 7 25.65 -8.11 -2.42
CA LYS A 7 24.26 -7.65 -2.39
C LYS A 7 23.89 -7.00 -3.73
N SER A 8 22.84 -7.47 -4.39
CA SER A 8 22.30 -6.85 -5.62
C SER A 8 21.74 -5.47 -5.32
N ILE A 9 22.09 -4.48 -6.15
CA ILE A 9 21.36 -3.21 -6.20
C ILE A 9 19.96 -3.45 -6.76
N ILE A 10 18.97 -2.77 -6.19
CA ILE A 10 17.57 -2.87 -6.58
C ILE A 10 17.16 -1.52 -7.18
N THR A 11 16.88 -1.54 -8.48
CA THR A 11 16.36 -0.37 -9.20
C THR A 11 14.92 -0.64 -9.61
N PRO A 12 13.92 -0.09 -8.89
CA PRO A 12 12.53 -0.21 -9.29
C PRO A 12 12.32 0.31 -10.72
N PRO A 13 11.50 -0.36 -11.54
CA PRO A 13 11.25 0.06 -12.91
C PRO A 13 10.76 1.51 -13.01
N PRO A 14 11.05 2.24 -14.10
CA PRO A 14 10.61 3.63 -14.28
C PRO A 14 9.08 3.81 -14.19
N THR A 15 8.34 2.77 -14.53
CA THR A 15 6.88 2.68 -14.46
C THR A 15 6.35 2.63 -13.03
N TYR A 16 7.19 2.34 -12.03
CA TYR A 16 6.73 2.13 -10.65
C TYR A 16 6.39 3.44 -9.93
N ASN A 17 5.20 3.51 -9.35
CA ASN A 17 4.68 4.71 -8.69
C ASN A 17 5.31 4.96 -7.32
N TYR A 18 5.53 3.91 -6.53
CA TYR A 18 6.12 4.00 -5.19
C TYR A 18 6.64 2.62 -4.72
N VAL A 19 7.39 2.63 -3.62
CA VAL A 19 7.76 1.42 -2.88
C VAL A 19 6.87 1.32 -1.64
N ALA A 20 6.09 0.26 -1.54
CA ALA A 20 5.20 0.01 -0.42
C ALA A 20 5.87 -0.84 0.65
N LEU A 21 6.04 -0.25 1.84
CA LEU A 21 6.55 -0.94 3.02
C LEU A 21 5.36 -1.24 3.94
N PHE A 22 4.84 -2.46 3.86
CA PHE A 22 3.80 -2.93 4.78
C PHE A 22 4.47 -3.30 6.10
N LEU A 23 4.68 -2.31 6.97
CA LEU A 23 5.42 -2.52 8.23
C LEU A 23 4.70 -3.48 9.17
N THR A 24 3.37 -3.52 9.08
CA THR A 24 2.50 -4.43 9.82
C THR A 24 1.14 -4.49 9.15
N LEU A 25 0.44 -5.62 9.24
CA LEU A 25 -0.99 -5.72 8.90
C LEU A 25 -1.90 -5.63 10.13
N HIS A 26 -1.32 -5.53 11.33
CA HIS A 26 -2.06 -5.23 12.56
C HIS A 26 -2.56 -3.78 12.54
N CYS A 27 -3.80 -3.58 12.98
CA CYS A 27 -4.40 -2.26 13.13
C CYS A 27 -5.18 -2.22 14.45
N ASN A 28 -5.10 -1.09 15.14
CA ASN A 28 -5.86 -0.81 16.35
C ASN A 28 -7.32 -0.40 16.08
N LEU A 29 -7.71 -0.32 14.80
CA LEU A 29 -9.09 -0.11 14.35
C LEU A 29 -9.69 -1.39 13.76
N SER A 30 -11.02 -1.42 13.64
CA SER A 30 -11.80 -2.59 13.24
C SER A 30 -12.76 -2.33 12.08
N CYS A 31 -12.40 -1.43 11.15
CA CYS A 31 -13.28 -0.96 10.07
C CYS A 31 -13.97 -2.11 9.30
N PRO A 32 -15.29 -2.03 9.07
CA PRO A 32 -16.04 -3.08 8.36
C PRO A 32 -15.78 -3.08 6.85
N TYR A 33 -15.30 -1.97 6.29
CA TYR A 33 -14.95 -1.80 4.87
C TYR A 33 -13.44 -1.85 4.62
N CYS A 34 -12.66 -2.48 5.52
CA CYS A 34 -11.22 -2.50 5.41
C CYS A 34 -10.77 -3.24 4.14
N ILE A 35 -10.03 -2.57 3.26
CA ILE A 35 -9.57 -3.14 2.00
C ILE A 35 -8.58 -4.30 2.16
N ASN A 36 -7.91 -4.39 3.32
CA ASN A 36 -7.03 -5.50 3.68
C ASN A 36 -7.83 -6.80 3.94
N LEU A 37 -9.16 -6.72 4.03
CA LEU A 37 -10.09 -7.82 4.32
C LEU A 37 -11.17 -7.93 3.22
N ASN A 38 -10.76 -7.82 1.95
CA ASN A 38 -11.69 -7.76 0.83
C ASN A 38 -12.24 -9.14 0.39
N GLU A 39 -11.49 -10.22 0.57
CA GLU A 39 -11.97 -11.56 0.19
C GLU A 39 -13.03 -12.06 1.19
N ALA A 40 -14.04 -12.78 0.69
CA ALA A 40 -15.20 -13.22 1.47
C ALA A 40 -14.86 -14.00 2.75
N ASN A 41 -13.75 -14.73 2.76
CA ASN A 41 -13.28 -15.53 3.91
C ASN A 41 -12.10 -14.91 4.64
N SER A 42 -11.68 -13.70 4.26
CA SER A 42 -10.57 -13.01 4.90
C SER A 42 -10.94 -12.62 6.33
N SER A 43 -9.97 -12.73 7.24
CA SER A 43 -10.17 -12.31 8.62
C SER A 43 -8.90 -11.70 9.17
N ARG A 44 -9.01 -10.87 10.23
CA ARG A 44 -7.82 -10.37 10.93
C ARG A 44 -6.94 -11.48 11.52
N LYS A 45 -7.45 -12.72 11.60
CA LYS A 45 -6.66 -13.87 12.06
C LYS A 45 -5.76 -14.44 10.96
N SER A 46 -6.12 -14.28 9.68
CA SER A 46 -5.40 -14.83 8.53
C SER A 46 -4.30 -13.90 8.00
N VAL A 47 -4.22 -12.66 8.46
CA VAL A 47 -3.17 -11.72 8.02
C VAL A 47 -1.78 -12.15 8.52
N ILE A 48 -0.75 -11.84 7.73
CA ILE A 48 0.67 -12.06 8.08
C ILE A 48 0.98 -11.40 9.41
N ARG A 49 1.44 -12.19 10.38
CA ARG A 49 1.77 -11.75 11.74
C ARG A 49 3.25 -11.62 12.01
N ASN A 50 4.09 -12.21 11.17
CA ASN A 50 5.54 -12.12 11.32
C ASN A 50 6.01 -10.78 10.77
N HIS A 51 6.80 -10.07 11.55
CA HIS A 51 7.42 -8.82 11.18
C HIS A 51 8.94 -9.01 11.20
N ILE A 52 9.63 -8.49 10.18
CA ILE A 52 11.08 -8.38 10.23
C ILE A 52 11.49 -7.19 11.11
N GLU A 53 12.71 -7.25 11.64
CA GLU A 53 13.27 -6.16 12.45
C GLU A 53 13.66 -4.94 11.59
N PRO A 54 13.75 -3.72 12.18
CA PRO A 54 14.08 -2.49 11.45
C PRO A 54 15.35 -2.58 10.62
N GLU A 55 16.35 -3.29 11.11
CA GLU A 55 17.64 -3.47 10.45
C GLU A 55 17.48 -4.18 9.11
N LYS A 56 16.52 -5.10 8.98
CA LYS A 56 16.24 -5.80 7.72
C LYS A 56 15.58 -4.89 6.69
N TRP A 57 14.70 -3.99 7.14
CA TRP A 57 14.17 -2.94 6.28
C TRP A 57 15.27 -1.99 5.82
N LEU A 58 16.15 -1.56 6.73
CA LEU A 58 17.27 -0.67 6.42
C LEU A 58 18.28 -1.32 5.47
N ASP A 59 18.58 -2.62 5.66
CA ASP A 59 19.40 -3.43 4.75
C ASP A 59 18.84 -3.44 3.32
N PHE A 60 17.52 -3.55 3.19
CA PHE A 60 16.84 -3.45 1.89
C PHE A 60 16.92 -2.03 1.32
N ILE A 61 16.60 -1.01 2.11
CA ILE A 61 16.60 0.39 1.67
C ILE A 61 18.01 0.85 1.25
N ALA A 62 19.06 0.33 1.88
CA ALA A 62 20.44 0.58 1.49
C ALA A 62 20.79 0.05 0.09
N ARG A 63 20.05 -0.94 -0.43
CA ARG A 63 20.21 -1.48 -1.79
C ARG A 63 19.36 -0.73 -2.84
N LEU A 64 18.49 0.19 -2.43
CA LEU A 64 17.61 0.90 -3.36
C LEU A 64 18.34 2.03 -4.09
N GLU A 65 18.23 2.00 -5.41
CA GLU A 65 18.64 3.09 -6.30
C GLU A 65 17.43 3.56 -7.12
N LEU A 66 16.95 4.77 -6.80
CA LEU A 66 15.78 5.37 -7.44
C LEU A 66 16.23 6.35 -8.53
N TYR A 67 16.96 5.87 -9.53
CA TYR A 67 17.32 6.70 -10.69
C TYR A 67 16.30 6.51 -11.82
N ASP A 68 16.05 7.56 -12.57
CA ASP A 68 15.31 7.48 -13.83
C ASP A 68 16.21 6.98 -14.98
N LYS A 69 15.65 6.91 -16.19
CA LYS A 69 16.37 6.46 -17.40
C LYS A 69 17.57 7.35 -17.78
N ASN A 70 17.65 8.57 -17.24
CA ASN A 70 18.72 9.53 -17.49
C ASN A 70 19.73 9.59 -16.34
N GLY A 71 19.60 8.73 -15.32
CA GLY A 71 20.46 8.74 -14.13
C GLY A 71 20.12 9.83 -13.12
N VAL A 72 18.93 10.46 -13.20
CA VAL A 72 18.50 11.49 -12.25
C VAL A 72 17.77 10.85 -11.08
N TRP A 73 18.08 11.29 -9.85
CA TRP A 73 17.42 10.80 -8.64
C TRP A 73 15.92 11.16 -8.64
N ARG A 74 15.08 10.16 -8.38
CA ARG A 74 13.62 10.24 -8.40
C ARG A 74 13.07 10.67 -7.05
N GLU A 75 13.07 11.98 -6.79
CA GLU A 75 12.43 12.57 -5.60
C GLU A 75 10.91 12.39 -5.59
N ASP A 76 10.32 12.12 -6.76
CA ASP A 76 8.88 11.89 -6.97
C ASP A 76 8.39 10.51 -6.51
N MET A 77 9.30 9.56 -6.23
CA MET A 77 8.98 8.18 -5.85
C MET A 77 9.16 7.96 -4.33
N PRO A 78 8.09 8.04 -3.52
CA PRO A 78 8.21 7.89 -2.08
C PRO A 78 8.36 6.43 -1.66
N LEU A 79 8.98 6.23 -0.49
CA LEU A 79 8.79 5.02 0.31
C LEU A 79 7.51 5.21 1.13
N THR A 80 6.50 4.41 0.85
CA THR A 80 5.17 4.52 1.46
C THR A 80 5.03 3.54 2.61
N LEU A 81 4.98 4.05 3.84
CA LEU A 81 4.74 3.28 5.05
C LEU A 81 3.23 3.03 5.18
N GLN A 82 2.80 1.77 5.07
CA GLN A 82 1.38 1.42 5.04
C GLN A 82 1.09 0.02 5.60
N GLY A 83 -0.16 -0.45 5.44
CA GLY A 83 -0.62 -1.77 5.85
C GLY A 83 -1.84 -1.70 6.75
N GLY A 84 -1.72 -2.19 7.98
CA GLY A 84 -2.71 -1.97 9.04
C GLY A 84 -2.57 -0.55 9.57
N GLU A 85 -2.02 -0.40 10.78
CA GLU A 85 -1.55 0.88 11.30
C GLU A 85 -0.03 0.86 11.43
N PRO A 86 0.73 1.49 10.50
CA PRO A 86 2.19 1.43 10.49
C PRO A 86 2.84 1.89 11.78
N THR A 87 2.26 2.87 12.49
CA THR A 87 2.83 3.40 13.73
C THR A 87 2.72 2.42 14.91
N THR A 88 1.96 1.33 14.77
CA THR A 88 1.93 0.25 15.78
C THR A 88 3.10 -0.73 15.66
N TYR A 89 3.89 -0.65 14.58
CA TYR A 89 5.11 -1.44 14.44
C TYR A 89 6.14 -0.99 15.48
N LYS A 90 6.60 -1.91 16.34
CA LYS A 90 7.49 -1.60 17.47
C LYS A 90 8.78 -0.86 17.05
N GLY A 91 9.27 -1.14 15.86
CA GLY A 91 10.48 -0.54 15.30
C GLY A 91 10.25 0.72 14.46
N PHE A 92 9.05 1.32 14.49
CA PHE A 92 8.67 2.43 13.60
C PHE A 92 9.65 3.60 13.66
N TYR A 93 9.92 4.14 14.86
CA TYR A 93 10.81 5.29 15.02
C TYR A 93 12.26 4.95 14.61
N THR A 94 12.76 3.76 14.98
CA THR A 94 14.09 3.28 14.59
C THR A 94 14.22 3.23 13.07
N LEU A 95 13.23 2.66 12.39
CA LEU A 95 13.22 2.56 10.94
C LEU A 95 13.19 3.94 10.28
N VAL A 96 12.21 4.79 10.62
CA VAL A 96 12.05 6.11 10.00
C VAL A 96 13.31 6.97 10.15
N ASN A 97 13.93 6.95 11.33
CA ASN A 97 15.15 7.71 11.58
C ASN A 97 16.37 7.11 10.87
N GLY A 98 16.44 5.78 10.72
CA GLY A 98 17.51 5.09 9.99
C GLY A 98 17.45 5.29 8.47
N ILE A 99 16.29 5.62 7.89
CA ILE A 99 16.16 5.83 6.45
C ILE A 99 16.96 7.08 6.02
N PRO A 100 17.87 7.00 5.03
CA PRO A 100 18.62 8.16 4.56
C PRO A 100 17.71 9.29 4.04
N ASN A 101 18.08 10.56 4.29
CA ASN A 101 17.27 11.74 3.93
C ASN A 101 17.03 11.93 2.42
N LYS A 102 17.80 11.25 1.56
CA LYS A 102 17.56 11.22 0.11
C LYS A 102 16.23 10.54 -0.26
N PHE A 103 15.73 9.66 0.61
CA PHE A 103 14.42 9.04 0.45
C PHE A 103 13.35 9.89 1.11
N LYS A 104 12.28 10.15 0.36
CA LYS A 104 11.08 10.82 0.89
C LYS A 104 10.06 9.78 1.30
N LEU A 105 9.35 10.06 2.39
CA LEU A 105 8.39 9.12 2.97
C LEU A 105 6.96 9.61 2.78
N ASP A 106 6.08 8.67 2.49
CA ASP A 106 4.63 8.83 2.67
C ASP A 106 4.19 7.94 3.86
N LEU A 107 3.23 8.38 4.66
CA LEU A 107 2.63 7.61 5.76
C LEU A 107 1.12 7.51 5.57
N LEU A 108 0.58 6.29 5.56
CA LEU A 108 -0.86 6.03 5.55
C LEU A 108 -1.25 5.54 6.95
N THR A 109 -2.03 6.34 7.66
CA THR A 109 -2.30 6.13 9.09
C THR A 109 -3.75 6.47 9.43
N ASN A 110 -4.26 5.90 10.52
CA ASN A 110 -5.50 6.26 11.18
C ASN A 110 -5.33 7.37 12.25
N PHE A 111 -4.08 7.79 12.49
CA PHE A 111 -3.68 8.90 13.38
C PHE A 111 -3.98 8.71 14.87
N MET A 112 -4.11 7.45 15.30
CA MET A 112 -4.40 7.08 16.69
C MET A 112 -3.13 6.90 17.56
N PHE A 113 -1.99 7.49 17.16
CA PHE A 113 -0.74 7.50 17.92
C PHE A 113 -0.53 8.84 18.65
N ASN A 114 0.49 8.90 19.52
CA ASN A 114 0.88 10.12 20.21
C ASN A 114 1.63 11.06 19.25
N VAL A 115 0.98 12.16 18.84
CA VAL A 115 1.56 13.12 17.90
C VAL A 115 2.69 13.95 18.51
N ASP A 116 2.67 14.20 19.82
CA ASP A 116 3.73 14.97 20.47
C ASP A 116 5.04 14.14 20.49
N GLU A 117 4.94 12.84 20.77
CA GLU A 117 6.07 11.92 20.64
C GLU A 117 6.58 11.82 19.19
N PHE A 118 5.67 11.78 18.21
CA PHE A 118 6.04 11.73 16.81
C PHE A 118 6.81 12.98 16.37
N ILE A 119 6.32 14.17 16.75
CA ILE A 119 6.96 15.46 16.46
C ILE A 119 8.36 15.53 17.09
N ASP A 120 8.51 15.07 18.32
CA ASP A 120 9.80 15.05 19.04
C ASP A 120 10.82 14.11 18.36
N LYS A 121 10.37 12.93 17.92
CA LYS A 121 11.27 11.87 17.44
C LYS A 121 11.57 11.93 15.95
N ILE A 122 10.71 12.53 15.14
CA ILE A 122 10.79 12.48 13.68
C ILE A 122 10.91 13.90 13.12
N PRO A 123 11.97 14.22 12.35
CA PRO A 123 12.05 15.50 11.68
C PRO A 123 11.04 15.59 10.52
N ALA A 124 10.33 16.70 10.42
CA ALA A 124 9.33 16.95 9.38
C ALA A 124 9.87 16.72 7.95
N SER A 125 11.15 17.02 7.73
CA SER A 125 11.84 16.85 6.45
C SER A 125 11.80 15.43 5.87
N LYS A 126 11.57 14.39 6.69
CA LYS A 126 11.32 13.00 6.23
C LYS A 126 10.04 12.87 5.41
N PHE A 127 9.01 13.63 5.79
CA PHE A 127 7.68 13.64 5.21
C PHE A 127 7.40 14.95 4.44
N THR A 128 8.44 15.72 4.11
CA THR A 128 8.33 16.93 3.28
C THR A 128 8.95 16.68 1.92
N ARG A 129 8.13 16.80 0.87
CA ARG A 129 8.53 16.80 -0.54
C ARG A 129 7.58 17.66 -1.35
N ASP A 130 8.02 18.12 -2.52
CA ASP A 130 7.16 18.80 -3.47
C ASP A 130 6.20 17.79 -4.10
N ALA A 131 4.97 17.75 -3.58
CA ALA A 131 3.93 16.84 -4.02
C ALA A 131 2.58 17.55 -4.03
N LYS A 132 1.74 17.19 -4.99
CA LYS A 132 0.36 17.67 -5.12
C LYS A 132 -0.58 17.10 -4.04
N TYR A 133 -0.05 16.39 -3.05
CA TYR A 133 -0.82 15.77 -1.96
C TYR A 133 0.04 15.62 -0.70
N ALA A 134 -0.62 15.59 0.46
CA ALA A 134 0.03 15.42 1.74
C ALA A 134 0.78 14.09 1.86
N ALA A 135 2.03 14.12 2.31
CA ALA A 135 2.85 12.92 2.52
C ALA A 135 2.28 12.05 3.66
N ILE A 136 1.74 12.68 4.72
CA ILE A 136 1.01 11.99 5.78
C ILE A 136 -0.47 12.03 5.45
N ARG A 137 -1.05 10.87 5.18
CA ARG A 137 -2.44 10.68 4.74
C ARG A 137 -3.23 9.99 5.83
N VAL A 138 -3.99 10.78 6.57
CA VAL A 138 -4.82 10.34 7.69
C VAL A 138 -6.14 9.81 7.17
N SER A 139 -6.53 8.61 7.60
CA SER A 139 -7.81 8.02 7.24
C SER A 139 -8.85 8.32 8.33
N TYR A 140 -9.85 9.13 7.97
CA TYR A 140 -11.03 9.37 8.80
C TYR A 140 -12.06 8.25 8.61
N HIS A 141 -12.39 7.60 9.71
CA HIS A 141 -13.28 6.45 9.80
C HIS A 141 -14.43 6.79 10.75
N PRO A 142 -15.57 7.30 10.24
CA PRO A 142 -16.73 7.60 11.07
C PRO A 142 -17.10 6.43 11.98
N GLY A 143 -17.26 6.72 13.28
CA GLY A 143 -17.56 5.72 14.31
C GLY A 143 -16.35 4.98 14.89
N GLN A 144 -15.13 5.20 14.36
CA GLN A 144 -13.90 4.58 14.88
C GLN A 144 -12.85 5.59 15.33
N ASN A 145 -12.74 6.74 14.67
CA ASN A 145 -12.01 7.91 15.17
C ASN A 145 -12.91 9.16 15.12
N LYS A 146 -12.57 10.17 15.94
CA LYS A 146 -13.34 11.41 16.08
C LYS A 146 -12.70 12.50 15.25
N ILE A 147 -13.49 13.20 14.43
CA ILE A 147 -12.95 14.22 13.53
C ILE A 147 -12.30 15.36 14.30
N GLU A 148 -12.84 15.73 15.46
CA GLU A 148 -12.33 16.80 16.31
C GLU A 148 -10.92 16.48 16.82
N ASP A 149 -10.66 15.22 17.19
CA ASP A 149 -9.33 14.75 17.58
C ASP A 149 -8.35 14.79 16.40
N LEU A 150 -8.80 14.38 15.21
CA LEU A 150 -7.97 14.43 14.00
C LEU A 150 -7.61 15.88 13.62
N ILE A 151 -8.56 16.82 13.73
CA ILE A 151 -8.33 18.25 13.46
C ILE A 151 -7.32 18.83 14.46
N GLN A 152 -7.47 18.55 15.76
CA GLN A 152 -6.52 19.02 16.78
C GLN A 152 -5.10 18.49 16.54
N LYS A 153 -4.99 17.19 16.26
CA LYS A 153 -3.70 16.55 15.92
C LYS A 153 -3.11 17.08 14.63
N HIS A 154 -3.94 17.33 13.62
CA HIS A 154 -3.52 17.94 12.37
C HIS A 154 -2.88 19.31 12.63
N HIS A 155 -3.53 20.18 13.40
CA HIS A 155 -3.01 21.53 13.69
C HIS A 155 -1.66 21.45 14.41
N LYS A 156 -1.50 20.57 15.41
CA LYS A 156 -0.21 20.33 16.06
C LYS A 156 0.89 19.91 15.07
N MET A 157 0.59 18.95 14.20
CA MET A 157 1.54 18.47 13.19
C MET A 157 1.89 19.55 12.17
N ARG A 158 0.89 20.32 11.71
CA ARG A 158 1.07 21.46 10.80
C ARG A 158 2.00 22.51 11.41
N ASP A 159 1.75 22.89 12.66
CA ASP A 159 2.54 23.91 13.36
C ASP A 159 3.98 23.44 13.62
N ALA A 160 4.20 22.12 13.66
CA ALA A 160 5.52 21.48 13.68
C ALA A 160 6.16 21.29 12.28
N GLY A 161 5.53 21.78 11.21
CA GLY A 161 6.06 21.78 9.85
C GLY A 161 5.72 20.53 9.01
N PHE A 162 4.85 19.66 9.49
CA PHE A 162 4.37 18.52 8.70
C PHE A 162 3.20 18.89 7.80
N TYR A 163 3.19 18.36 6.58
CA TYR A 163 2.02 18.44 5.71
C TYR A 163 1.16 17.17 5.85
N VAL A 164 0.03 17.33 6.53
CA VAL A 164 -0.94 16.26 6.83
C VAL A 164 -2.23 16.52 6.07
N GLY A 165 -2.76 15.49 5.40
CA GLY A 165 -4.07 15.54 4.75
C GLY A 165 -5.00 14.50 5.34
N ILE A 166 -6.29 14.82 5.43
CA ILE A 166 -7.33 13.93 5.93
C ILE A 166 -8.11 13.36 4.74
N TYR A 167 -8.34 12.06 4.77
CA TYR A 167 -8.99 11.32 3.70
C TYR A 167 -10.12 10.51 4.29
N SER A 168 -11.27 10.47 3.62
CA SER A 168 -12.36 9.58 4.04
C SER A 168 -12.98 8.86 2.87
N VAL A 169 -13.45 7.65 3.14
CA VAL A 169 -14.25 6.87 2.18
C VAL A 169 -15.70 7.30 2.33
N ALA A 170 -16.26 7.83 1.24
CA ALA A 170 -17.66 8.18 1.18
C ALA A 170 -18.47 6.98 0.69
N THR A 171 -19.31 6.44 1.56
CA THR A 171 -20.33 5.44 1.22
C THR A 171 -21.69 6.13 1.10
N PRO A 172 -22.68 5.52 0.42
CA PRO A 172 -24.03 6.08 0.36
C PRO A 172 -24.62 6.41 1.75
N GLN A 173 -24.28 5.61 2.77
CA GLN A 173 -24.81 5.74 4.13
C GLN A 173 -24.14 6.86 4.94
N ASN A 174 -22.89 7.24 4.63
CA ASN A 174 -22.16 8.26 5.38
C ASN A 174 -21.92 9.56 4.60
N LEU A 175 -22.35 9.63 3.33
CA LEU A 175 -22.00 10.72 2.41
C LEU A 175 -22.35 12.12 2.96
N ALA A 176 -23.53 12.28 3.57
CA ALA A 176 -23.96 13.57 4.12
C ALA A 176 -23.03 14.03 5.25
N HIS A 177 -22.74 13.14 6.20
CA HIS A 177 -21.81 13.37 7.30
C HIS A 177 -20.39 13.69 6.81
N ILE A 178 -19.90 12.92 5.82
CA ILE A 178 -18.57 13.15 5.25
C ILE A 178 -18.47 14.50 4.54
N LYS A 179 -19.52 14.96 3.87
CA LYS A 179 -19.56 16.30 3.25
C LYS A 179 -19.51 17.41 4.31
N GLU A 180 -20.28 17.28 5.38
CA GLU A 180 -20.23 18.24 6.50
C GLU A 180 -18.82 18.31 7.11
N VAL A 181 -18.21 17.16 7.38
CA VAL A 181 -16.83 17.07 7.88
C VAL A 181 -15.83 17.67 6.90
N GLN A 182 -16.01 17.43 5.59
CA GLN A 182 -15.17 18.03 4.55
C GLN A 182 -15.27 19.56 4.61
N ASP A 183 -16.48 20.12 4.69
CA ASP A 183 -16.67 21.57 4.76
C ASP A 183 -16.00 22.18 5.99
N ILE A 184 -16.07 21.51 7.15
CA ILE A 184 -15.36 21.92 8.37
C ILE A 184 -13.86 21.93 8.13
N CYS A 185 -13.31 20.84 7.59
CA CYS A 185 -11.87 20.71 7.34
C CYS A 185 -11.37 21.76 6.35
N LEU A 186 -12.10 22.00 5.26
CA LEU A 186 -11.72 22.99 4.25
C LEU A 186 -11.73 24.43 4.80
N LYS A 187 -12.69 24.78 5.67
CA LYS A 187 -12.72 26.08 6.35
C LYS A 187 -11.52 26.30 7.29
N GLU A 188 -11.01 25.22 7.87
CA GLU A 188 -9.80 25.20 8.71
C GLU A 188 -8.50 25.13 7.89
N GLY A 189 -8.57 25.11 6.56
CA GLY A 189 -7.41 25.00 5.67
C GLY A 189 -6.78 23.62 5.62
N ILE A 190 -7.51 22.57 6.01
CA ILE A 190 -7.05 21.18 5.98
C ILE A 190 -7.26 20.60 4.59
N ASP A 191 -6.24 19.93 4.03
CA ASP A 191 -6.38 19.15 2.80
C ASP A 191 -7.26 17.92 3.07
N PHE A 192 -8.56 18.06 2.78
CA PHE A 192 -9.54 16.98 2.94
C PHE A 192 -9.95 16.39 1.58
N ARG A 193 -9.73 15.08 1.40
CA ARG A 193 -10.05 14.39 0.14
C ARG A 193 -10.97 13.20 0.32
N LEU A 194 -11.94 13.09 -0.59
CA LEU A 194 -12.80 11.92 -0.67
C LEU A 194 -12.10 10.82 -1.45
N LYS A 195 -12.21 9.60 -0.93
CA LYS A 195 -11.89 8.37 -1.63
C LYS A 195 -13.19 7.69 -2.05
N GLU A 196 -13.22 7.21 -3.28
CA GLU A 196 -14.28 6.34 -3.76
C GLU A 196 -14.40 5.10 -2.85
N TYR A 197 -15.63 4.68 -2.58
CA TYR A 197 -15.88 3.41 -1.90
C TYR A 197 -15.64 2.26 -2.87
N LEU A 198 -14.80 1.31 -2.44
CA LEU A 198 -14.37 0.17 -3.24
C LEU A 198 -14.76 -1.10 -2.49
N GLY A 199 -15.90 -1.69 -2.85
CA GLY A 199 -16.42 -2.84 -2.13
C GLY A 199 -17.80 -3.27 -2.59
N PHE A 200 -18.17 -4.48 -2.18
CA PHE A 200 -19.51 -5.01 -2.36
C PHE A 200 -20.37 -4.66 -1.14
N ASP A 201 -21.52 -4.04 -1.37
CA ASP A 201 -22.45 -3.67 -0.27
C ASP A 201 -23.50 -4.74 0.04
N GLY A 202 -23.38 -5.93 -0.59
CA GLY A 202 -24.39 -6.99 -0.55
C GLY A 202 -25.31 -7.02 -1.77
N LYS A 203 -25.31 -5.98 -2.60
CA LYS A 203 -26.12 -5.87 -3.82
C LYS A 203 -25.27 -5.63 -5.06
N GLU A 204 -24.34 -4.67 -5.00
CA GLU A 204 -23.50 -4.30 -6.14
C GLU A 204 -22.07 -3.94 -5.71
N TRP A 205 -21.15 -4.04 -6.68
CA TRP A 205 -19.78 -3.59 -6.53
C TRP A 205 -19.70 -2.08 -6.78
N HIS A 206 -19.26 -1.34 -5.76
CA HIS A 206 -18.98 0.09 -5.85
C HIS A 206 -17.54 0.31 -6.30
N GLY A 207 -17.31 1.32 -7.15
CA GLY A 207 -15.99 1.74 -7.59
C GLY A 207 -15.84 1.79 -9.10
N THR A 208 -14.84 2.54 -9.57
CA THR A 208 -14.52 2.65 -10.99
C THR A 208 -13.36 1.72 -11.32
N TYR A 209 -13.63 0.61 -12.02
CA TYR A 209 -12.66 -0.46 -12.28
C TYR A 209 -12.34 -0.63 -13.76
N LYS A 210 -11.05 -0.81 -14.08
CA LYS A 210 -10.61 -1.15 -15.45
C LYS A 210 -10.99 -2.59 -15.83
N TYR A 211 -11.04 -3.49 -14.85
CA TYR A 211 -11.34 -4.91 -15.03
C TYR A 211 -12.43 -5.38 -14.04
N PRO A 212 -13.71 -5.04 -14.23
CA PRO A 212 -14.77 -5.31 -13.25
C PRO A 212 -14.95 -6.79 -12.89
N GLU A 213 -14.76 -7.71 -13.84
CA GLU A 213 -14.86 -9.15 -13.58
C GLU A 213 -13.77 -9.66 -12.63
N ALA A 214 -12.64 -8.95 -12.54
CA ALA A 214 -11.47 -9.37 -11.77
C ALA A 214 -11.67 -9.26 -10.26
N ILE A 215 -12.74 -8.62 -9.77
CA ILE A 215 -13.10 -8.50 -8.34
C ILE A 215 -14.37 -9.29 -7.99
N SER A 216 -14.91 -10.07 -8.92
CA SER A 216 -16.20 -10.75 -8.73
C SER A 216 -16.21 -11.80 -7.61
N GLN A 217 -15.04 -12.32 -7.22
CA GLN A 217 -14.79 -13.41 -6.26
C GLN A 217 -15.50 -14.74 -6.61
N ASN A 218 -16.02 -14.86 -7.83
CA ASN A 218 -16.86 -15.99 -8.25
C ASN A 218 -16.22 -16.84 -9.34
N VAL A 219 -15.05 -16.45 -9.85
CA VAL A 219 -14.38 -17.13 -10.95
C VAL A 219 -12.89 -17.24 -10.67
N ASN A 220 -12.30 -18.36 -11.12
CA ASN A 220 -10.87 -18.51 -11.26
C ASN A 220 -10.55 -18.64 -12.74
N ARG A 221 -9.79 -17.67 -13.27
CA ARG A 221 -9.34 -17.65 -14.66
C ARG A 221 -7.86 -17.38 -14.71
N PHE A 222 -7.24 -17.82 -15.80
CA PHE A 222 -5.89 -17.42 -16.11
C PHE A 222 -5.88 -15.95 -16.55
N CYS A 223 -4.88 -15.21 -16.10
CA CYS A 223 -4.43 -13.99 -16.75
C CYS A 223 -2.92 -13.83 -16.60
N GLU A 224 -2.35 -12.89 -17.34
CA GLU A 224 -1.02 -12.38 -17.05
C GLU A 224 -1.14 -10.96 -16.50
N CYS A 225 -0.52 -10.69 -15.35
CA CYS A 225 -0.62 -9.38 -14.71
C CYS A 225 0.74 -8.80 -14.34
N LYS A 226 0.81 -7.46 -14.34
CA LYS A 226 2.01 -6.69 -14.03
C LYS A 226 1.67 -5.50 -13.15
N THR A 227 2.35 -5.39 -12.02
CA THR A 227 2.19 -4.25 -11.10
C THR A 227 3.11 -3.08 -11.48
N SER A 228 2.71 -1.89 -11.09
CA SER A 228 3.46 -0.65 -11.15
C SER A 228 3.89 -0.18 -9.74
N GLU A 229 4.01 -1.10 -8.80
CA GLU A 229 4.31 -0.82 -7.39
C GLU A 229 5.23 -1.93 -6.85
N LEU A 230 6.18 -1.58 -5.99
CA LEU A 230 7.00 -2.57 -5.29
C LEU A 230 6.36 -2.87 -3.94
N LEU A 231 5.69 -4.02 -3.81
CA LEU A 231 4.88 -4.39 -2.66
C LEU A 231 5.63 -5.33 -1.73
N ILE A 232 6.00 -4.86 -0.53
CA ILE A 232 6.79 -5.64 0.44
C ILE A 232 5.99 -5.83 1.73
N ALA A 233 5.71 -7.09 2.06
CA ALA A 233 4.94 -7.50 3.24
C ALA A 233 5.75 -7.42 4.54
N PRO A 234 5.09 -7.52 5.71
CA PRO A 234 5.77 -7.41 7.00
C PRO A 234 6.90 -8.44 7.23
N ASN A 235 6.79 -9.63 6.63
CA ASN A 235 7.77 -10.70 6.72
C ASN A 235 8.92 -10.57 5.70
N GLY A 236 8.95 -9.49 4.91
CA GLY A 236 9.94 -9.25 3.85
C GLY A 236 9.63 -9.91 2.51
N GLY A 237 8.52 -10.65 2.39
CA GLY A 237 8.07 -11.18 1.10
C GLY A 237 7.68 -10.05 0.14
N VAL A 238 8.05 -10.19 -1.13
CA VAL A 238 7.69 -9.26 -2.20
C VAL A 238 6.57 -9.86 -3.02
N TYR A 239 5.50 -9.11 -3.29
CA TYR A 239 4.28 -9.65 -3.89
C TYR A 239 3.96 -9.01 -5.24
N ARG A 240 3.28 -9.80 -6.09
CA ARG A 240 2.85 -9.37 -7.43
C ARG A 240 1.75 -8.31 -7.38
N CYS A 241 0.86 -8.35 -6.39
CA CYS A 241 -0.23 -7.39 -6.20
C CYS A 241 -0.70 -7.36 -4.73
N HIS A 242 -1.62 -6.46 -4.39
CA HIS A 242 -2.19 -6.38 -3.04
C HIS A 242 -2.98 -7.63 -2.68
N SER A 243 -3.72 -8.21 -3.63
CA SER A 243 -4.47 -9.45 -3.39
C SER A 243 -3.56 -10.58 -2.91
N ASP A 244 -2.44 -10.82 -3.59
CA ASP A 244 -1.50 -11.86 -3.19
C ASP A 244 -0.89 -11.58 -1.81
N LEU A 245 -0.60 -10.31 -1.49
CA LEU A 245 -0.05 -9.89 -0.20
C LEU A 245 -1.04 -10.15 0.94
N TYR A 246 -2.29 -9.72 0.79
CA TYR A 246 -3.30 -9.84 1.84
C TYR A 246 -3.75 -11.29 2.07
N GLU A 247 -3.84 -12.07 0.99
CA GLU A 247 -4.18 -13.50 1.04
C GLU A 247 -2.96 -14.40 1.32
N SER A 248 -1.79 -13.80 1.56
CA SER A 248 -0.54 -14.53 1.87
C SER A 248 -0.21 -15.62 0.86
N ARG A 249 -0.42 -15.34 -0.44
CA ARG A 249 -0.09 -16.25 -1.54
C ARG A 249 1.43 -16.29 -1.77
N THR A 250 1.88 -17.09 -2.73
CA THR A 250 3.31 -17.21 -3.03
C THR A 250 3.93 -15.83 -3.37
N PRO A 251 4.96 -15.37 -2.65
CA PRO A 251 5.67 -14.15 -3.00
C PRO A 251 6.47 -14.36 -4.30
N ILE A 252 6.78 -13.26 -4.99
CA ILE A 252 7.68 -13.27 -6.17
C ILE A 252 9.17 -13.23 -5.78
N GLY A 253 9.47 -13.18 -4.49
CA GLY A 253 10.81 -13.11 -3.92
C GLY A 253 10.79 -12.50 -2.53
N SER A 254 11.97 -12.19 -1.98
CA SER A 254 12.10 -11.64 -0.62
C SER A 254 13.16 -10.55 -0.57
N ILE A 255 12.88 -9.47 0.15
CA ILE A 255 13.89 -8.46 0.47
C ILE A 255 14.97 -8.99 1.44
N LEU A 256 14.80 -10.17 2.01
CA LEU A 256 15.83 -10.81 2.82
C LEU A 256 16.87 -11.55 1.95
N ASP A 257 16.54 -11.86 0.71
CA ASP A 257 17.50 -12.43 -0.23
C ASP A 257 18.44 -11.32 -0.74
N PRO A 258 19.76 -11.41 -0.48
CA PRO A 258 20.74 -10.44 -0.95
C PRO A 258 20.78 -10.33 -2.47
N LYS A 259 20.39 -11.39 -3.20
CA LYS A 259 20.38 -11.45 -4.66
C LYS A 259 19.07 -11.00 -5.30
N PHE A 260 18.03 -10.73 -4.51
CA PHE A 260 16.73 -10.33 -5.02
C PHE A 260 16.83 -9.14 -5.98
N GLN A 261 16.15 -9.26 -7.12
CA GLN A 261 15.96 -8.20 -8.10
C GLN A 261 14.50 -8.18 -8.53
N ILE A 262 13.97 -6.98 -8.74
CA ILE A 262 12.61 -6.81 -9.25
C ILE A 262 12.61 -6.82 -10.79
N GLN A 263 11.75 -7.63 -11.39
CA GLN A 263 11.58 -7.72 -12.85
C GLN A 263 10.26 -7.07 -13.28
N ASP A 264 10.31 -6.20 -14.30
CA ASP A 264 9.16 -5.51 -14.91
C ASP A 264 8.44 -6.38 -15.97
N ILE A 265 7.98 -7.55 -15.54
CA ILE A 265 7.36 -8.56 -16.42
C ILE A 265 5.90 -8.83 -16.04
N TYR A 266 5.11 -9.25 -17.03
CA TYR A 266 3.82 -9.88 -16.77
C TYR A 266 4.06 -11.27 -16.22
N ARG A 267 3.38 -11.61 -15.11
CA ARG A 267 3.48 -12.91 -14.46
C ARG A 267 2.15 -13.66 -14.61
N PRO A 268 2.18 -14.99 -14.81
CA PRO A 268 0.96 -15.79 -14.87
C PRO A 268 0.22 -15.75 -13.54
N CYS A 269 -1.10 -15.76 -13.57
CA CYS A 269 -2.01 -15.72 -12.43
C CYS A 269 -3.20 -16.64 -12.69
N PHE A 270 -3.55 -17.50 -11.73
CA PHE A 270 -4.69 -18.43 -11.87
C PHE A 270 -5.95 -17.98 -11.14
N VAL A 271 -5.91 -16.82 -10.48
CA VAL A 271 -6.99 -16.28 -9.63
C VAL A 271 -7.53 -14.95 -10.16
N TYR A 272 -7.57 -14.77 -11.48
CA TYR A 272 -8.36 -13.69 -12.05
C TYR A 272 -9.83 -13.88 -11.65
N GLY A 273 -10.40 -12.85 -11.02
CA GLY A 273 -11.68 -12.91 -10.31
C GLY A 273 -11.53 -12.57 -8.82
N HIS A 274 -10.32 -12.72 -8.27
CA HIS A 274 -9.97 -12.44 -6.87
C HIS A 274 -8.93 -11.32 -6.72
N CYS A 275 -8.89 -10.35 -7.64
CA CYS A 275 -8.04 -9.18 -7.50
C CYS A 275 -8.52 -8.30 -6.33
N ASN A 276 -7.61 -7.52 -5.75
CA ASN A 276 -8.01 -6.52 -4.76
C ASN A 276 -8.52 -5.28 -5.49
N PRO A 277 -9.60 -4.62 -5.05
CA PRO A 277 -10.10 -3.41 -5.68
C PRO A 277 -9.04 -2.30 -5.82
N CYS A 278 -8.10 -2.20 -4.89
CA CYS A 278 -7.00 -1.23 -5.00
C CYS A 278 -6.03 -1.51 -6.16
N ASP A 279 -5.94 -2.77 -6.62
CA ASP A 279 -5.08 -3.16 -7.73
C ASP A 279 -5.61 -2.65 -9.08
N ILE A 280 -6.94 -2.63 -9.24
CA ILE A 280 -7.61 -2.44 -10.54
C ILE A 280 -8.52 -1.20 -10.62
N LYS A 281 -8.67 -0.44 -9.54
CA LYS A 281 -9.38 0.84 -9.56
C LYS A 281 -8.67 1.84 -10.46
N VAL A 282 -9.46 2.59 -11.22
CA VAL A 282 -8.96 3.71 -12.01
C VAL A 282 -8.60 4.85 -11.06
N LYS A 283 -7.34 5.26 -11.08
CA LYS A 283 -6.77 6.29 -10.23
C LYS A 283 -5.77 7.14 -11.00
N THR A 284 -5.20 8.13 -10.32
CA THR A 284 -4.06 8.86 -10.85
C THR A 284 -2.75 8.11 -10.60
N ASN A 285 -1.80 8.20 -11.53
CA ASN A 285 -0.41 7.77 -11.27
C ASN A 285 0.34 8.78 -10.39
N ARG A 286 1.63 8.53 -10.12
CA ARG A 286 2.48 9.44 -9.32
C ARG A 286 2.61 10.85 -9.89
N PHE A 287 2.45 11.01 -11.21
CA PHE A 287 2.46 12.30 -11.91
C PHE A 287 1.11 13.03 -11.90
N GLN A 288 0.10 12.44 -11.24
CA GLN A 288 -1.29 12.91 -11.21
C GLN A 288 -2.03 12.78 -12.55
N GLU A 289 -1.61 11.88 -13.42
CA GLU A 289 -2.32 11.57 -14.66
C GLU A 289 -3.41 10.52 -14.40
N PHE A 290 -4.66 10.86 -14.72
CA PHE A 290 -5.82 9.99 -14.52
C PHE A 290 -5.87 8.85 -15.57
N GLY A 291 -6.54 7.74 -15.22
CA GLY A 291 -6.69 6.58 -16.12
C GLY A 291 -5.75 5.40 -15.80
N HIS A 292 -5.04 5.46 -14.67
CA HIS A 292 -4.06 4.46 -14.27
C HIS A 292 -4.65 3.40 -13.32
N THR A 293 -4.12 2.17 -13.35
CA THR A 293 -4.38 1.10 -12.38
C THR A 293 -3.06 0.56 -11.84
N SER A 294 -2.99 0.10 -10.59
CA SER A 294 -1.75 -0.49 -10.04
C SER A 294 -1.30 -1.68 -10.85
N VAL A 295 -2.26 -2.51 -11.26
CA VAL A 295 -2.04 -3.74 -12.01
C VAL A 295 -2.65 -3.63 -13.39
N ASP A 296 -1.84 -3.93 -14.40
CA ASP A 296 -2.29 -4.15 -15.77
C ASP A 296 -2.46 -5.64 -16.03
N ILE A 297 -3.54 -6.01 -16.71
CA ILE A 297 -3.95 -7.41 -16.93
C ILE A 297 -4.14 -7.67 -18.43
N LYS A 298 -3.64 -8.82 -18.91
CA LYS A 298 -3.74 -9.30 -20.29
C LYS A 298 -4.02 -10.80 -20.36
N HIS A 299 -4.38 -11.26 -21.56
CA HIS A 299 -4.55 -12.68 -21.92
C HIS A 299 -5.50 -13.45 -20.98
N ILE A 300 -6.65 -12.88 -20.66
CA ILE A 300 -7.66 -13.52 -19.82
C ILE A 300 -8.27 -14.71 -20.56
N ARG A 301 -8.22 -15.89 -19.96
CA ARG A 301 -8.81 -17.13 -20.50
C ARG A 301 -9.15 -18.09 -19.37
N ASP A 302 -9.87 -19.15 -19.68
CA ASP A 302 -10.16 -20.18 -18.70
C ASP A 302 -8.89 -20.99 -18.37
N LEU A 303 -8.86 -21.56 -17.18
CA LEU A 303 -7.77 -22.42 -16.73
C LEU A 303 -7.78 -23.73 -17.51
N THR A 304 -6.60 -24.19 -17.91
CA THR A 304 -6.42 -25.57 -18.40
C THR A 304 -6.57 -26.57 -17.24
N PRO A 305 -6.81 -27.87 -17.51
CA PRO A 305 -6.89 -28.87 -16.44
C PRO A 305 -5.64 -28.93 -15.54
N LEU A 306 -4.45 -28.70 -16.11
CA LEU A 306 -3.19 -28.65 -15.36
C LEU A 306 -3.14 -27.44 -14.41
N GLU A 307 -3.52 -26.25 -14.88
CA GLU A 307 -3.54 -25.03 -14.08
C GLU A 307 -4.61 -25.08 -12.99
N SER A 308 -5.79 -25.63 -13.28
CA SER A 308 -6.84 -25.88 -12.29
C SER A 308 -6.36 -26.84 -11.19
N ASN A 309 -5.64 -27.90 -11.55
CA ASN A 309 -5.04 -28.80 -10.57
C ASN A 309 -3.92 -28.11 -9.78
N ALA A 310 -3.09 -27.29 -10.42
CA ALA A 310 -2.04 -26.53 -9.74
C ALA A 310 -2.64 -25.56 -8.69
N LEU A 311 -3.69 -24.82 -9.07
CA LEU A 311 -4.44 -23.94 -8.17
C LEU A 311 -5.04 -24.69 -6.99
N ALA A 312 -5.63 -25.87 -7.21
CA ALA A 312 -6.16 -26.71 -6.14
C ALA A 312 -5.09 -27.17 -5.14
N ASN A 313 -3.82 -27.20 -5.56
CA ASN A 313 -2.67 -27.53 -4.72
C ASN A 313 -1.96 -26.28 -4.14
N GLY A 314 -2.52 -25.08 -4.32
CA GLY A 314 -1.96 -23.83 -3.78
C GLY A 314 -0.98 -23.09 -4.68
N ASP A 315 -0.86 -23.47 -5.96
CA ASP A 315 -0.11 -22.69 -6.95
C ASP A 315 -1.00 -21.61 -7.58
N TYR A 316 -0.67 -20.35 -7.36
CA TYR A 316 -1.42 -19.21 -7.90
C TYR A 316 -0.87 -18.65 -9.22
N GLY A 317 -0.09 -19.47 -9.94
CA GLY A 317 0.58 -19.14 -11.19
C GLY A 317 2.05 -18.74 -11.05
N LEU A 318 2.63 -18.90 -9.86
CA LEU A 318 4.04 -18.58 -9.60
C LEU A 318 4.89 -19.82 -9.30
N GLY A 319 4.27 -20.99 -9.22
CA GLY A 319 4.85 -22.16 -8.58
C GLY A 319 4.52 -22.19 -7.09
N ILE A 320 4.65 -23.38 -6.50
CA ILE A 320 4.68 -23.56 -5.05
C ILE A 320 6.15 -23.45 -4.63
N GLU A 321 6.46 -22.59 -3.65
CA GLU A 321 7.76 -22.65 -2.97
C GLU A 321 7.83 -24.02 -2.25
N LYS A 322 8.74 -24.89 -2.70
CA LYS A 322 9.00 -26.18 -2.06
C LYS A 322 9.83 -26.02 -0.80
#